data_AF-A0A164XCB7-F1
#
_entry.id   AF-A0A164XCB7-F1
#
_cell.length_a   1.000
_cell.length_b   1.000
_cell.length_c   1.000
_cell.angle_alpha   90.00
_cell.angle_beta   90.00
_cell.angle_gamma   90.00
#
_symmetry.space_group_name_H-M   'P 1'
#
loop_
_entity.id
_entity.type
_entity.pdbx_description
1 polymer ?
#
loop_
_entity_poly.entity_id
_entity_poly.type
_entity_poly.pdbx_seq_one_letter_code
_entity_poly.pdbx_strand_id
1 'polypeptide(L)'
;MTRQLSLPLVLVEGFLSSTSQFFWGKFEDHLNRGSNRRRIIFASVGPVSSLHDRACELYYALKGGPVDYGEQHSIEFKHSRYGKVYEEGLYPAWSKDNPLHFLGHSIGGSTIVKLIALITQGFFGPDAHPDMVLSVTAVSAPFRGTQLVYSLGESVKAAPAVRPFSFGSILTKSVHILAFFSPLIPLPFDLHAESRSLTYRDTSFSQLLSQLWKSDWAEGKDAAPYDVTFEAADERDAKGEGAFSRNTFYQSYTATMTERGHPNSNQHSTPFAQLISPFYITSRLISQFDFTFLRPIPSFFGRPQGEYPEKKSPVPPRGDLEGNIWAAGEEKYRANDGVVPLFSQWHPSDCSYVVSVSVPRPCLKHACHGRSAHCDHRPQSSTPVPGKWQVHHEPNRHHLSIIPLWYGSRSQIDFWQDLSDWLENVEAAVSSL
;
A
#
# COMPACT_ATOMS: atom_id res chain seq x y z
N MET A 1 -32.32 -1.01 -25.72
CA MET A 1 -31.43 -0.44 -24.69
C MET A 1 -30.41 -1.49 -24.34
N THR A 2 -29.20 -1.38 -24.87
CA THR A 2 -28.07 -2.24 -24.51
C THR A 2 -27.72 -1.95 -23.06
N ARG A 3 -27.81 -2.96 -22.19
CA ARG A 3 -27.46 -2.86 -20.78
C ARG A 3 -25.97 -2.58 -20.67
N GLN A 4 -25.58 -1.39 -20.23
CA GLN A 4 -24.18 -1.06 -19.94
C GLN A 4 -23.73 -1.98 -18.79
N LEU A 5 -22.77 -2.87 -19.06
CA LEU A 5 -22.21 -3.77 -18.06
C LEU A 5 -21.28 -2.97 -17.15
N SER A 6 -21.42 -3.12 -15.83
CA SER A 6 -20.54 -2.48 -14.86
C SER A 6 -19.13 -3.05 -14.97
N LEU A 7 -18.12 -2.18 -14.88
CA LEU A 7 -16.72 -2.57 -15.10
C LEU A 7 -16.20 -3.46 -13.97
N PRO A 8 -15.35 -4.46 -14.20
CA PRO A 8 -14.87 -5.31 -13.11
C PRO A 8 -14.08 -4.55 -12.03
N LEU A 9 -14.13 -5.04 -10.79
CA LEU A 9 -13.30 -4.60 -9.67
C LEU A 9 -12.20 -5.64 -9.39
N VAL A 10 -10.94 -5.21 -9.43
CA VAL A 10 -9.78 -6.04 -9.10
C VAL A 10 -9.39 -5.80 -7.64
N LEU A 11 -9.30 -6.87 -6.86
CA LEU A 11 -8.84 -6.86 -5.48
C LEU A 11 -7.36 -7.26 -5.45
N VAL A 12 -6.54 -6.39 -4.84
CA VAL A 12 -5.09 -6.58 -4.71
C VAL A 12 -4.73 -6.65 -3.23
N GLU A 13 -4.22 -7.80 -2.81
CA GLU A 13 -3.98 -8.09 -1.40
C GLU A 13 -2.67 -7.51 -0.85
N GLY A 14 -2.57 -7.50 0.47
CA GLY A 14 -1.45 -6.96 1.24
C GLY A 14 -0.26 -7.91 1.44
N PHE A 15 0.62 -7.53 2.37
CA PHE A 15 1.78 -8.31 2.79
C PHE A 15 1.34 -9.56 3.57
N LEU A 16 1.99 -10.71 3.33
CA LEU A 16 1.66 -12.03 3.93
C LEU A 16 0.22 -12.50 3.70
N SER A 17 -0.51 -11.88 2.77
CA SER A 17 -1.82 -12.35 2.38
C SER A 17 -1.66 -13.39 1.27
N SER A 18 -2.32 -14.53 1.42
CA SER A 18 -2.48 -15.47 0.33
C SER A 18 -3.92 -15.41 -0.13
N THR A 19 -4.10 -15.31 -1.45
CA THR A 19 -5.41 -15.07 -2.08
C THR A 19 -6.43 -16.11 -1.66
N SER A 20 -7.22 -15.75 -0.67
CA SER A 20 -8.29 -16.61 -0.21
C SER A 20 -9.54 -15.75 -0.05
N GLN A 21 -10.50 -16.02 -0.94
CA GLN A 21 -11.86 -15.49 -0.89
C GLN A 21 -12.50 -15.70 0.49
N PHE A 22 -12.01 -16.68 1.26
CA PHE A 22 -12.41 -16.98 2.63
C PHE A 22 -12.29 -15.77 3.58
N PHE A 23 -11.28 -14.92 3.43
CA PHE A 23 -11.13 -13.76 4.32
C PHE A 23 -12.16 -12.67 4.01
N TRP A 24 -12.49 -12.48 2.73
CA TRP A 24 -13.33 -11.38 2.25
C TRP A 24 -14.83 -11.59 2.49
N GLY A 25 -15.28 -12.83 2.69
CA GLY A 25 -16.63 -13.14 3.15
C GLY A 25 -17.76 -12.73 2.18
N LYS A 26 -18.93 -12.33 2.72
CA LYS A 26 -20.15 -12.02 1.94
C LYS A 26 -20.29 -10.54 1.56
N PHE A 27 -19.17 -9.88 1.28
CA PHE A 27 -19.18 -8.46 0.90
C PHE A 27 -19.87 -8.19 -0.45
N GLU A 28 -19.89 -9.18 -1.36
CA GLU A 28 -20.43 -9.02 -2.71
C GLU A 28 -21.90 -8.58 -2.74
N ASP A 29 -22.70 -8.98 -1.74
CA ASP A 29 -24.11 -8.60 -1.63
C ASP A 29 -24.28 -7.11 -1.28
N HIS A 30 -23.29 -6.53 -0.61
CA HIS A 30 -23.28 -5.11 -0.25
C HIS A 30 -22.64 -4.25 -1.33
N LEU A 31 -21.72 -4.82 -2.11
CA LEU A 31 -21.13 -4.17 -3.29
C LEU A 31 -22.06 -4.21 -4.51
N ASN A 32 -22.87 -5.25 -4.67
CA ASN A 32 -23.77 -5.45 -5.82
C ASN A 32 -25.24 -5.31 -5.43
N ARG A 33 -25.65 -4.12 -4.99
CA ARG A 33 -27.03 -3.84 -4.50
C ARG A 33 -28.05 -3.67 -5.63
N GLY A 34 -27.59 -3.40 -6.85
CA GLY A 34 -28.41 -3.20 -8.03
C GLY A 34 -28.68 -4.48 -8.83
N SER A 35 -29.42 -4.34 -9.93
CA SER A 35 -29.66 -5.45 -10.85
C SER A 35 -28.40 -5.85 -11.62
N ASN A 36 -27.46 -4.91 -11.83
CA ASN A 36 -26.17 -5.14 -12.50
C ASN A 36 -25.14 -5.65 -11.50
N ARG A 37 -24.76 -6.93 -11.61
CA ARG A 37 -23.70 -7.51 -10.80
C ARG A 37 -22.35 -7.21 -11.43
N ARG A 38 -21.52 -6.46 -10.71
CA ARG A 38 -20.12 -6.21 -11.03
C ARG A 38 -19.30 -7.48 -10.84
N ARG A 39 -18.46 -7.81 -11.83
CA ARG A 39 -17.49 -8.91 -11.72
C ARG A 39 -16.38 -8.52 -10.74
N ILE A 40 -16.08 -9.41 -9.79
CA ILE A 40 -14.96 -9.24 -8.85
C ILE A 40 -13.82 -10.17 -9.25
N ILE A 41 -12.60 -9.64 -9.31
CA ILE A 41 -11.41 -10.36 -9.72
C ILE A 41 -10.42 -10.31 -8.56
N PHE A 42 -10.06 -11.47 -8.02
CA PHE A 42 -8.99 -11.59 -7.04
C PHE A 42 -7.67 -11.84 -7.77
N ALA A 43 -6.75 -10.89 -7.74
CA ALA A 43 -5.43 -11.04 -8.34
C ALA A 43 -4.42 -11.51 -7.28
N SER A 44 -3.79 -12.66 -7.53
CA SER A 44 -2.74 -13.20 -6.67
C SER A 44 -1.40 -12.65 -7.08
N VAL A 45 -0.68 -12.10 -6.10
CA VAL A 45 0.67 -11.54 -6.25
C VAL A 45 1.51 -11.98 -5.05
N GLY A 46 2.82 -11.92 -5.19
CA GLY A 46 3.79 -12.36 -4.20
C GLY A 46 3.58 -11.69 -2.84
N PRO A 47 3.31 -12.47 -1.78
CA PRO A 47 3.00 -11.92 -0.46
C PRO A 47 4.16 -11.16 0.18
N VAL A 48 5.39 -11.40 -0.29
CA VAL A 48 6.62 -10.81 0.24
C VAL A 48 7.55 -10.24 -0.85
N SER A 49 7.16 -10.37 -2.13
CA SER A 49 7.89 -9.82 -3.28
C SER A 49 7.89 -8.29 -3.26
N SER A 50 8.81 -7.67 -3.99
CA SER A 50 8.86 -6.21 -4.11
C SER A 50 7.60 -5.64 -4.78
N LEU A 51 7.38 -4.34 -4.64
CA LEU A 51 6.34 -3.62 -5.37
C LEU A 51 6.49 -3.77 -6.88
N HIS A 52 7.73 -3.79 -7.39
CA HIS A 52 8.03 -3.99 -8.80
C HIS A 52 7.59 -5.39 -9.25
N ASP A 53 8.05 -6.43 -8.57
CA ASP A 53 7.70 -7.81 -8.89
C ASP A 53 6.19 -8.03 -8.81
N ARG A 54 5.55 -7.55 -7.74
CA ARG A 54 4.10 -7.63 -7.54
C ARG A 54 3.31 -6.88 -8.63
N ALA A 55 3.82 -5.76 -9.13
CA ALA A 55 3.17 -5.02 -10.21
C ALA A 55 3.27 -5.78 -11.55
N CYS A 56 4.42 -6.40 -11.84
CA CYS A 56 4.58 -7.28 -12.99
C CYS A 56 3.65 -8.50 -12.90
N GLU A 57 3.65 -9.19 -11.76
CA GLU A 57 2.75 -10.32 -11.48
C GLU A 57 1.28 -9.92 -11.65
N LEU A 58 0.86 -8.76 -11.11
CA LEU A 58 -0.51 -8.24 -11.25
C LEU A 58 -0.88 -8.00 -12.72
N TYR A 59 0.02 -7.37 -13.48
CA TYR A 59 -0.22 -7.08 -14.89
C TYR A 59 -0.46 -8.37 -15.69
N TYR A 60 0.45 -9.34 -15.56
CA TYR A 60 0.36 -10.60 -16.30
C TYR A 60 -0.71 -11.56 -15.75
N ALA A 61 -1.06 -11.49 -14.46
CA ALA A 61 -2.21 -12.20 -13.93
C ALA A 61 -3.52 -11.72 -14.57
N LEU A 62 -3.65 -10.43 -14.87
CA LEU A 62 -4.82 -9.87 -15.55
C LEU A 62 -4.78 -10.13 -17.06
N LYS A 63 -3.65 -9.82 -17.71
CA LYS A 63 -3.50 -9.91 -19.17
C LYS A 63 -3.31 -11.32 -19.72
N GLY A 64 -2.66 -12.20 -18.96
CA GLY A 64 -2.12 -13.46 -19.46
C GLY A 64 -0.70 -13.28 -20.01
N GLY A 65 -0.01 -14.40 -20.20
CA GLY A 65 1.38 -14.50 -20.65
C GLY A 65 2.38 -14.82 -19.54
N PRO A 66 3.66 -15.00 -19.89
CA PRO A 66 4.74 -15.15 -18.92
C PRO A 66 4.96 -13.83 -18.18
N VAL A 67 5.03 -13.88 -16.85
CA VAL A 67 5.44 -12.71 -16.06
C VAL A 67 6.85 -12.30 -16.49
N ASP A 68 7.01 -11.08 -17.00
CA ASP A 68 8.31 -10.47 -17.32
C ASP A 68 8.62 -9.38 -16.31
N TYR A 69 9.64 -9.62 -15.46
CA TYR A 69 10.12 -8.65 -14.46
C TYR A 69 11.05 -7.59 -15.05
N GLY A 70 11.41 -7.72 -16.34
CA GLY A 70 12.29 -6.80 -17.05
C GLY A 70 13.76 -7.19 -16.93
N GLU A 71 14.46 -7.21 -18.06
CA GLU A 71 15.87 -7.63 -18.13
C GLU A 71 16.79 -6.85 -17.19
N GLN A 72 16.68 -5.52 -17.20
CA GLN A 72 17.53 -4.66 -16.36
C GLN A 72 17.30 -4.91 -14.87
N HIS A 73 16.03 -4.98 -14.43
CA HIS A 73 15.64 -5.23 -13.05
C HIS A 73 16.17 -6.59 -12.58
N SER A 74 15.96 -7.63 -13.39
CA SER A 74 16.42 -8.99 -13.08
C SER A 74 17.93 -9.14 -13.01
N ILE A 75 18.69 -8.41 -13.84
CA ILE A 75 20.16 -8.36 -13.74
C ILE A 75 20.60 -7.65 -12.46
N GLU A 76 19.97 -6.51 -12.13
CA GLU A 76 20.30 -5.73 -10.94
C GLU A 76 20.05 -6.51 -9.64
N PHE A 77 18.91 -7.20 -9.56
CA PHE A 77 18.47 -7.92 -8.36
C PHE A 77 18.68 -9.43 -8.41
N LYS A 78 19.38 -9.92 -9.43
CA LYS A 78 19.89 -11.30 -9.57
C LYS A 78 18.81 -12.37 -9.41
N HIS A 79 17.70 -12.20 -10.12
CA HIS A 79 16.67 -13.23 -10.22
C HIS A 79 16.28 -13.46 -11.69
N SER A 80 15.48 -14.49 -11.95
CA SER A 80 15.02 -14.80 -13.29
C SER A 80 14.14 -13.68 -13.85
N ARG A 81 14.36 -13.33 -15.12
CA ARG A 81 13.52 -12.36 -15.85
C ARG A 81 12.08 -12.81 -15.99
N TYR A 82 11.88 -14.10 -16.24
CA TYR A 82 10.54 -14.65 -16.41
C TYR A 82 10.11 -15.43 -15.17
N GLY A 83 8.85 -15.23 -14.78
CA GLY A 83 8.20 -15.93 -13.68
C GLY A 83 7.13 -16.91 -14.18
N LYS A 84 6.06 -17.00 -13.39
CA LYS A 84 4.87 -17.83 -13.69
C LYS A 84 4.27 -17.49 -15.05
N VAL A 85 3.75 -18.50 -15.73
CA VAL A 85 3.03 -18.33 -17.01
C VAL A 85 1.53 -18.41 -16.73
N TYR A 86 0.82 -17.34 -17.07
CA TYR A 86 -0.64 -17.29 -17.04
C TYR A 86 -1.17 -17.61 -18.45
N GLU A 87 -1.47 -18.87 -18.73
CA GLU A 87 -2.00 -19.32 -20.03
C GLU A 87 -3.25 -18.53 -20.44
N GLU A 88 -4.13 -18.25 -19.47
CA GLU A 88 -5.26 -17.34 -19.60
C GLU A 88 -5.21 -16.30 -18.49
N GLY A 89 -5.21 -15.02 -18.88
CA GLY A 89 -5.33 -13.92 -17.93
C GLY A 89 -6.71 -13.88 -17.28
N LEU A 90 -6.81 -13.31 -16.08
CA LEU A 90 -8.08 -13.13 -15.38
C LEU A 90 -9.03 -12.19 -16.14
N TYR A 91 -8.49 -11.25 -16.93
CA TYR A 91 -9.23 -10.34 -17.79
C TYR A 91 -8.41 -9.94 -19.04
N PRO A 92 -8.24 -10.82 -20.04
CA PRO A 92 -7.36 -10.57 -21.19
C PRO A 92 -7.79 -9.35 -22.03
N ALA A 93 -9.09 -9.04 -22.01
CA ALA A 93 -9.68 -7.88 -22.66
C ALA A 93 -9.28 -6.53 -22.02
N TRP A 94 -8.59 -6.51 -20.87
CA TRP A 94 -8.20 -5.30 -20.16
C TRP A 94 -7.53 -4.29 -21.11
N SER A 95 -8.13 -3.13 -21.33
CA SER A 95 -7.60 -2.14 -22.28
C SER A 95 -8.13 -0.77 -21.93
N LYS A 96 -7.76 0.27 -22.69
CA LYS A 96 -8.37 1.60 -22.53
C LYS A 96 -9.89 1.57 -22.77
N ASP A 97 -10.34 0.69 -23.67
CA ASP A 97 -11.77 0.51 -23.98
C ASP A 97 -12.48 -0.40 -22.96
N ASN A 98 -11.72 -1.20 -22.21
CA ASN A 98 -12.22 -2.05 -21.11
C ASN A 98 -11.40 -1.80 -19.84
N PRO A 99 -11.49 -0.59 -19.25
CA PRO A 99 -10.67 -0.25 -18.10
C PRO A 99 -11.22 -0.90 -16.83
N LEU A 100 -10.39 -1.00 -15.80
CA LEU A 100 -10.71 -1.70 -14.55
C LEU A 100 -10.67 -0.75 -13.35
N HIS A 101 -11.48 -1.06 -12.35
CA HIS A 101 -11.34 -0.49 -11.02
C HIS A 101 -10.43 -1.37 -10.17
N PHE A 102 -9.64 -0.76 -9.30
CA PHE A 102 -8.73 -1.48 -8.41
C PHE A 102 -9.01 -1.10 -6.95
N LEU A 103 -9.02 -2.10 -6.06
CA LEU A 103 -9.05 -1.95 -4.61
C LEU A 103 -7.83 -2.66 -4.02
N GLY A 104 -6.92 -1.87 -3.44
CA GLY A 104 -5.72 -2.37 -2.79
C GLY A 104 -5.79 -2.24 -1.27
N HIS A 105 -5.59 -3.33 -0.54
CA HIS A 105 -5.39 -3.32 0.90
C HIS A 105 -3.91 -3.32 1.24
N SER A 106 -3.50 -2.55 2.25
CA SER A 106 -2.11 -2.53 2.73
C SER A 106 -1.13 -2.27 1.59
N ILE A 107 -0.04 -3.04 1.47
CA ILE A 107 0.93 -2.90 0.38
C ILE A 107 0.30 -3.09 -1.02
N GLY A 108 -0.88 -3.73 -1.14
CA GLY A 108 -1.63 -3.84 -2.38
C GLY A 108 -2.01 -2.48 -2.99
N GLY A 109 -2.31 -1.48 -2.16
CA GLY A 109 -2.53 -0.10 -2.63
C GLY A 109 -1.27 0.48 -3.27
N SER A 110 -0.11 0.30 -2.64
CA SER A 110 1.19 0.71 -3.18
C SER A 110 1.56 -0.07 -4.45
N THR A 111 1.19 -1.36 -4.55
CA THR A 111 1.38 -2.19 -5.75
C THR A 111 0.62 -1.63 -6.96
N ILE A 112 -0.64 -1.18 -6.77
CA ILE A 112 -1.43 -0.58 -7.86
C ILE A 112 -0.78 0.72 -8.35
N VAL A 113 -0.26 1.55 -7.43
CA VAL A 113 0.47 2.76 -7.83
C VAL A 113 1.74 2.42 -8.60
N LYS A 114 2.50 1.41 -8.16
CA LYS A 114 3.68 0.91 -8.89
C LYS A 114 3.31 0.39 -10.29
N LEU A 115 2.21 -0.34 -10.43
CA LEU A 115 1.67 -0.79 -11.72
C LEU A 115 1.41 0.39 -12.66
N ILE A 116 0.70 1.42 -12.19
CA ILE A 116 0.43 2.62 -12.98
C ILE A 116 1.73 3.32 -13.39
N ALA A 117 2.72 3.40 -12.49
CA ALA A 117 4.01 4.00 -12.78
C ALA A 117 4.76 3.22 -13.89
N LEU A 118 4.82 1.89 -13.80
CA LEU A 118 5.44 1.04 -14.83
C LEU A 118 4.72 1.15 -16.18
N ILE A 119 3.38 1.16 -16.18
CA ILE A 119 2.59 1.38 -17.39
C ILE A 119 2.92 2.75 -18.02
N THR A 120 2.99 3.81 -17.20
CA THR A 120 3.30 5.17 -17.67
C THR A 120 4.71 5.27 -18.25
N GLN A 121 5.65 4.47 -17.75
CA GLN A 121 7.02 4.37 -18.24
C GLN A 121 7.14 3.51 -19.51
N GLY A 122 6.05 2.90 -20.00
CA GLY A 122 6.05 2.04 -21.18
C GLY A 122 6.65 0.65 -20.92
N PHE A 123 6.78 0.23 -19.65
CA PHE A 123 7.45 -1.01 -19.27
C PHE A 123 6.82 -2.26 -19.90
N PHE A 124 5.49 -2.29 -20.02
CA PHE A 124 4.73 -3.43 -20.56
C PHE A 124 4.46 -3.35 -22.08
N GLY A 125 5.13 -2.42 -22.78
CA GLY A 125 4.93 -2.19 -24.22
C GLY A 125 3.85 -1.16 -24.55
N PRO A 126 3.64 -0.87 -25.84
CA PRO A 126 2.86 0.28 -26.31
C PRO A 126 1.35 0.15 -26.08
N ASP A 127 0.84 -1.06 -25.91
CA ASP A 127 -0.58 -1.31 -25.69
C ASP A 127 -1.01 -1.05 -24.23
N ALA A 128 -0.04 -1.02 -23.31
CA ALA A 128 -0.28 -0.68 -21.92
C ALA A 128 -0.36 0.84 -21.74
N HIS A 129 -1.48 1.34 -21.24
CA HIS A 129 -1.71 2.77 -21.05
C HIS A 129 -2.36 3.07 -19.69
N PRO A 130 -2.06 4.20 -19.02
CA PRO A 130 -2.60 4.49 -17.68
C PRO A 130 -4.14 4.53 -17.63
N ASP A 131 -4.80 4.91 -18.72
CA ASP A 131 -6.26 4.92 -18.85
C ASP A 131 -6.91 3.52 -18.76
N MET A 132 -6.12 2.45 -18.79
CA MET A 132 -6.59 1.09 -18.47
C MET A 132 -7.02 0.96 -17.00
N VAL A 133 -6.56 1.87 -16.13
CA VAL A 133 -6.93 1.95 -14.72
C VAL A 133 -7.92 3.10 -14.55
N LEU A 134 -9.20 2.76 -14.45
CA LEU A 134 -10.26 3.76 -14.30
C LEU A 134 -10.23 4.36 -12.89
N SER A 135 -10.09 3.52 -11.87
CA SER A 135 -10.02 4.03 -10.50
C SER A 135 -9.19 3.17 -9.55
N VAL A 136 -8.71 3.80 -8.48
CA VAL A 136 -7.94 3.19 -7.40
C VAL A 136 -8.57 3.54 -6.07
N THR A 137 -8.96 2.52 -5.31
CA THR A 137 -9.30 2.61 -3.90
C THR A 137 -8.17 1.96 -3.09
N ALA A 138 -7.60 2.68 -2.14
CA ALA A 138 -6.60 2.14 -1.24
C ALA A 138 -7.13 2.10 0.19
N VAL A 139 -6.93 1.01 0.92
CA VAL A 139 -7.29 0.89 2.34
C VAL A 139 -6.05 0.57 3.15
N SER A 140 -5.71 1.43 4.11
CA SER A 140 -4.54 1.25 4.98
C SER A 140 -3.21 1.06 4.23
N ALA A 141 -3.02 1.70 3.07
CA ALA A 141 -1.84 1.46 2.22
C ALA A 141 -0.61 2.28 2.67
N PRO A 142 0.59 1.69 2.83
CA PRO A 142 1.77 2.41 3.31
C PRO A 142 2.47 3.19 2.19
N PHE A 143 1.84 4.24 1.63
CA PHE A 143 2.40 4.99 0.51
C PHE A 143 3.76 5.64 0.85
N ARG A 144 3.92 6.09 2.10
CA ARG A 144 5.17 6.65 2.62
C ARG A 144 5.95 5.64 3.47
N GLY A 145 5.62 4.35 3.44
CA GLY A 145 6.24 3.35 4.31
C GLY A 145 5.69 3.32 5.76
N THR A 146 6.32 2.55 6.63
CA THR A 146 5.88 2.34 8.02
C THR A 146 7.06 2.23 8.99
N GLN A 147 6.90 2.76 10.20
CA GLN A 147 7.87 2.55 11.29
C GLN A 147 8.00 1.07 11.66
N LEU A 148 6.94 0.29 11.42
CA LEU A 148 6.86 -1.09 11.87
C LEU A 148 7.97 -1.97 11.28
N VAL A 149 8.37 -1.74 10.03
CA VAL A 149 9.44 -2.53 9.38
C VAL A 149 10.75 -2.43 10.18
N TYR A 150 11.08 -1.23 10.64
CA TYR A 150 12.24 -0.97 11.48
C TYR A 150 12.10 -1.57 12.86
N SER A 151 10.91 -1.47 13.47
CA SER A 151 10.65 -2.08 14.78
C SER A 151 10.76 -3.61 14.73
N LEU A 152 10.37 -4.24 13.62
CA LEU A 152 10.39 -5.70 13.46
C LEU A 152 11.76 -6.26 13.10
N GLY A 153 12.68 -5.47 12.55
CA GLY A 153 14.03 -5.96 12.32
C GLY A 153 14.88 -5.13 11.37
N GLU A 154 14.26 -4.36 10.48
CA GLU A 154 14.96 -3.57 9.46
C GLU A 154 15.91 -2.54 10.10
N SER A 155 17.10 -2.39 9.54
CA SER A 155 18.11 -1.48 10.09
C SER A 155 17.67 -0.03 9.91
N VAL A 156 17.66 0.73 11.01
CA VAL A 156 17.38 2.17 10.99
C VAL A 156 18.50 3.01 10.38
N LYS A 157 19.62 2.40 9.95
CA LYS A 157 20.77 3.13 9.36
C LYS A 157 21.33 2.51 8.09
N ALA A 158 20.95 1.28 7.79
CA ALA A 158 21.58 0.48 6.75
C ALA A 158 20.57 -0.50 6.13
N ALA A 159 19.32 -0.05 5.93
CA ALA A 159 18.36 -0.85 5.17
C ALA A 159 18.94 -1.15 3.78
N PRO A 160 18.77 -2.36 3.21
CA PRO A 160 17.89 -3.46 3.62
C PRO A 160 18.48 -4.46 4.67
N ALA A 161 19.50 -4.10 5.45
CA ALA A 161 20.08 -5.03 6.43
C ALA A 161 19.11 -5.31 7.59
N VAL A 162 18.90 -6.61 7.89
CA VAL A 162 17.98 -7.05 8.95
C VAL A 162 18.76 -7.42 10.23
N ARG A 163 18.29 -6.95 11.39
CA ARG A 163 18.90 -7.27 12.68
C ARG A 163 18.80 -8.77 12.97
N PRO A 164 19.91 -9.45 13.34
CA PRO A 164 19.89 -10.86 13.72
C PRO A 164 18.91 -11.13 14.87
N PHE A 165 18.23 -12.28 14.83
CA PHE A 165 17.27 -12.74 15.85
C PHE A 165 16.04 -11.84 16.07
N SER A 166 15.85 -10.82 15.23
CA SER A 166 14.63 -10.01 15.22
C SER A 166 13.43 -10.80 14.66
N PHE A 167 12.21 -10.28 14.86
CA PHE A 167 11.01 -10.86 14.27
C PHE A 167 11.10 -10.95 12.74
N GLY A 168 11.63 -9.90 12.08
CA GLY A 168 11.90 -9.90 10.65
C GLY A 168 12.86 -11.02 10.25
N SER A 169 13.95 -11.21 11.00
CA SER A 169 14.91 -12.29 10.74
C SER A 169 14.29 -13.68 10.87
N ILE A 170 13.43 -13.90 11.86
CA ILE A 170 12.70 -15.16 12.03
C ILE A 170 11.73 -15.37 10.86
N LEU A 171 10.95 -14.35 10.51
CA LEU A 171 10.00 -14.40 9.40
C LEU A 171 10.72 -14.71 8.07
N THR A 172 11.82 -14.04 7.77
CA THR A 172 12.67 -14.32 6.61
C THR A 172 13.07 -15.79 6.54
N LYS A 173 13.55 -16.37 7.65
CA LYS A 173 13.95 -17.78 7.71
C LYS A 173 12.76 -18.71 7.46
N SER A 174 11.60 -18.39 8.04
CA SER A 174 10.36 -19.14 7.80
C SER A 174 9.93 -19.09 6.34
N VAL A 175 9.99 -17.92 5.69
CA VAL A 175 9.70 -17.76 4.26
C VAL A 175 10.64 -18.62 3.40
N HIS A 176 11.94 -18.64 3.69
CA HIS A 176 12.88 -19.51 2.95
C HIS A 176 12.57 -21.00 3.12
N ILE A 177 12.23 -21.43 4.33
CA ILE A 177 11.84 -22.83 4.58
C ILE A 177 10.57 -23.17 3.79
N LEU A 178 9.56 -22.30 3.84
CA LEU A 178 8.31 -22.49 3.10
C LEU A 178 8.54 -22.49 1.58
N ALA A 179 9.34 -21.55 1.06
CA ALA A 179 9.69 -21.48 -0.36
C ALA A 179 10.43 -22.74 -0.82
N PHE A 180 11.36 -23.25 -0.01
CA PHE A 180 12.08 -24.49 -0.29
C PHE A 180 11.13 -25.68 -0.43
N PHE A 181 10.11 -25.77 0.43
CA PHE A 181 9.11 -26.84 0.38
C PHE A 181 7.86 -26.51 -0.45
N SER A 182 7.83 -25.36 -1.15
CA SER A 182 6.66 -24.87 -1.90
C SER A 182 5.98 -25.93 -2.80
N PRO A 183 6.72 -26.81 -3.53
CA PRO A 183 6.07 -27.84 -4.35
C PRO A 183 5.24 -28.88 -3.57
N LEU A 184 5.36 -28.91 -2.24
CA LEU A 184 4.59 -29.76 -1.32
C LEU A 184 3.49 -28.97 -0.57
N ILE A 185 3.51 -27.64 -0.66
CA ILE A 185 2.56 -26.75 0.00
C ILE A 185 1.35 -26.56 -0.93
N PRO A 186 0.11 -26.67 -0.42
CA PRO A 186 -1.06 -26.47 -1.25
C PRO A 186 -1.14 -25.03 -1.77
N LEU A 187 -1.66 -24.89 -3.01
CA LEU A 187 -1.83 -23.64 -3.77
C LEU A 187 -2.33 -22.40 -3.02
N PRO A 188 -3.23 -22.44 -2.00
CA PRO A 188 -3.62 -21.23 -1.27
C PRO A 188 -2.49 -20.62 -0.43
N PHE A 189 -1.27 -21.15 -0.44
CA PHE A 189 -0.09 -20.55 0.21
C PHE A 189 1.08 -20.35 -0.78
N ASP A 190 0.79 -20.17 -2.07
CA ASP A 190 1.79 -19.84 -3.08
C ASP A 190 2.51 -18.52 -2.72
N LEU A 191 3.83 -18.60 -2.58
CA LEU A 191 4.69 -17.46 -2.23
C LEU A 191 5.15 -16.67 -3.46
N HIS A 192 4.82 -17.14 -4.67
CA HIS A 192 5.30 -16.56 -5.95
C HIS A 192 6.82 -16.39 -5.99
N ALA A 193 7.55 -17.40 -5.49
CA ALA A 193 9.00 -17.38 -5.36
C ALA A 193 9.74 -18.05 -6.54
N GLU A 194 9.04 -18.37 -7.64
CA GLU A 194 9.58 -19.13 -8.77
C GLU A 194 10.72 -18.40 -9.48
N SER A 195 10.65 -17.07 -9.57
CA SER A 195 11.69 -16.24 -10.18
C SER A 195 13.04 -16.34 -9.44
N ARG A 196 13.01 -16.73 -8.16
CA ARG A 196 14.17 -16.83 -7.27
C ARG A 196 14.74 -18.25 -7.20
N SER A 197 14.09 -19.25 -7.81
CA SER A 197 14.56 -20.64 -7.84
C SER A 197 14.88 -21.21 -6.44
N LEU A 198 14.01 -20.94 -5.46
CA LEU A 198 14.24 -21.29 -4.06
C LEU A 198 13.74 -22.69 -3.67
N THR A 199 13.07 -23.42 -4.56
CA THR A 199 12.49 -24.73 -4.24
C THR A 199 13.56 -25.81 -4.09
N TYR A 200 13.25 -26.91 -3.38
CA TYR A 200 14.13 -28.07 -3.25
C TYR A 200 14.49 -28.75 -4.59
N ARG A 201 13.78 -28.40 -5.69
CA ARG A 201 14.08 -28.88 -7.05
C ARG A 201 15.12 -28.02 -7.76
N ASP A 202 15.20 -26.74 -7.39
CA ASP A 202 16.02 -25.75 -8.07
C ASP A 202 17.27 -25.36 -7.26
N THR A 203 17.25 -25.57 -5.93
CA THR A 203 18.35 -25.22 -5.03
C THR A 203 18.76 -26.38 -4.12
N SER A 204 19.99 -26.34 -3.65
CA SER A 204 20.57 -27.33 -2.73
C SER A 204 20.31 -26.98 -1.26
N PHE A 205 20.38 -27.97 -0.37
CA PHE A 205 20.23 -27.75 1.06
C PHE A 205 21.33 -26.81 1.64
N SER A 206 22.55 -26.84 1.08
CA SER A 206 23.61 -25.90 1.48
C SER A 206 23.29 -24.45 1.09
N GLN A 207 22.67 -24.23 -0.08
CA GLN A 207 22.19 -22.91 -0.49
C GLN A 207 21.02 -22.45 0.40
N LEU A 208 20.11 -23.35 0.78
CA LEU A 208 19.11 -23.04 1.81
C LEU A 208 19.77 -22.58 3.11
N LEU A 209 20.77 -23.30 3.64
CA LEU A 209 21.51 -22.86 4.83
C LEU A 209 22.17 -21.49 4.64
N SER A 210 22.70 -21.21 3.45
CA SER A 210 23.26 -19.88 3.12
C SER A 210 22.18 -18.79 3.22
N GLN A 211 21.01 -19.00 2.61
CA GLN A 211 19.88 -18.06 2.69
C GLN A 211 19.34 -17.90 4.12
N LEU A 212 19.39 -18.98 4.92
CA LEU A 212 19.05 -18.93 6.34
C LEU A 212 20.09 -18.18 7.16
N TRP A 213 21.36 -18.15 6.77
CA TRP A 213 22.39 -17.38 7.45
C TRP A 213 22.28 -15.89 7.10
N LYS A 214 22.26 -15.56 5.81
CA LYS A 214 22.10 -14.22 5.25
C LYS A 214 21.26 -14.32 3.99
N SER A 215 20.12 -13.64 3.96
CA SER A 215 19.21 -13.74 2.83
C SER A 215 19.53 -12.72 1.75
N ASP A 216 19.72 -13.17 0.50
CA ASP A 216 19.89 -12.27 -0.64
C ASP A 216 18.57 -11.60 -1.09
N TRP A 217 17.43 -12.18 -0.69
CA TRP A 217 16.10 -11.69 -1.02
C TRP A 217 15.57 -10.74 0.06
N ALA A 218 15.42 -11.24 1.29
CA ALA A 218 14.79 -10.46 2.36
C ALA A 218 15.71 -9.39 2.97
N GLU A 219 17.03 -9.50 2.78
CA GLU A 219 17.99 -8.43 3.11
C GLU A 219 18.47 -7.72 1.82
N GLY A 220 17.64 -7.75 0.77
CA GLY A 220 17.83 -7.05 -0.49
C GLY A 220 16.85 -5.88 -0.66
N LYS A 221 17.13 -4.99 -1.61
CA LYS A 221 16.23 -3.87 -1.94
C LYS A 221 14.98 -4.32 -2.71
N ASP A 222 14.98 -5.55 -3.22
CA ASP A 222 13.91 -6.10 -4.07
C ASP A 222 13.02 -7.06 -3.26
N ALA A 223 12.46 -6.53 -2.18
CA ALA A 223 11.54 -7.25 -1.30
C ALA A 223 10.58 -6.28 -0.60
N ALA A 224 9.39 -6.77 -0.24
CA ALA A 224 8.36 -5.98 0.42
C ALA A 224 8.85 -5.23 1.68
N PRO A 225 9.69 -5.80 2.57
CA PRO A 225 10.20 -5.09 3.74
C PRO A 225 10.96 -3.81 3.36
N TYR A 226 11.87 -3.87 2.39
CA TYR A 226 12.59 -2.67 1.93
C TYR A 226 11.62 -1.65 1.32
N ASP A 227 10.67 -2.10 0.50
CA ASP A 227 9.72 -1.20 -0.16
C ASP A 227 8.83 -0.39 0.79
N VAL A 228 8.57 -0.91 1.98
CA VAL A 228 7.79 -0.19 3.01
C VAL A 228 8.66 0.59 3.99
N THR A 229 9.96 0.75 3.71
CA THR A 229 10.82 1.71 4.41
C THR A 229 10.52 3.14 3.98
N PHE A 230 10.86 4.12 4.83
CA PHE A 230 10.75 5.53 4.48
C PHE A 230 11.74 5.91 3.37
N GLU A 231 12.93 5.32 3.38
CA GLU A 231 13.97 5.53 2.35
C GLU A 231 13.48 5.07 0.97
N ALA A 232 12.97 3.85 0.85
CA ALA A 232 12.46 3.34 -0.43
C ALA A 232 11.26 4.17 -0.92
N ALA A 233 10.38 4.60 -0.02
CA ALA A 233 9.27 5.48 -0.38
C ALA A 233 9.75 6.83 -0.92
N ASP A 234 10.72 7.46 -0.26
CA ASP A 234 11.32 8.71 -0.73
C ASP A 234 12.05 8.54 -2.09
N GLU A 235 12.77 7.42 -2.28
CA GLU A 235 13.42 7.09 -3.55
C GLU A 235 12.39 6.96 -4.69
N ARG A 236 11.25 6.31 -4.44
CA ARG A 236 10.15 6.18 -5.43
C ARG A 236 9.47 7.51 -5.73
N ASP A 237 9.18 8.29 -4.71
CA ASP A 237 8.59 9.63 -4.85
C ASP A 237 9.51 10.55 -5.67
N ALA A 238 10.82 10.52 -5.40
CA ALA A 238 11.83 11.28 -6.14
C ALA A 238 11.93 10.88 -7.62
N LYS A 239 11.68 9.61 -7.94
CA LYS A 239 11.59 9.09 -9.32
C LYS A 239 10.25 9.40 -10.01
N GLY A 240 9.31 10.01 -9.29
CA GLY A 240 7.99 10.35 -9.81
C GLY A 240 7.04 9.15 -9.92
N GLU A 241 7.29 8.04 -9.22
CA GLU A 241 6.36 6.89 -9.19
C GLU A 241 4.99 7.26 -8.59
N GLY A 242 4.95 8.32 -7.78
CA GLY A 242 3.73 8.92 -7.25
C GLY A 242 3.02 9.90 -8.21
N ALA A 243 3.47 10.07 -9.45
CA ALA A 243 2.80 10.91 -10.44
C ALA A 243 1.50 10.24 -10.93
N PHE A 244 0.39 10.98 -10.89
CA PHE A 244 -0.92 10.44 -11.19
C PHE A 244 -1.24 10.41 -12.68
N SER A 245 -2.02 9.42 -13.08
CA SER A 245 -2.79 9.52 -14.32
C SER A 245 -3.89 10.56 -14.11
N ARG A 246 -3.92 11.57 -14.99
CA ARG A 246 -4.89 12.67 -14.89
C ARG A 246 -6.33 12.22 -15.09
N ASN A 247 -6.54 11.03 -15.66
CA ASN A 247 -7.85 10.48 -15.99
C ASN A 247 -8.31 9.41 -15.00
N THR A 248 -7.45 8.98 -14.07
CA THR A 248 -7.78 7.96 -13.08
C THR A 248 -8.37 8.60 -11.82
N PHE A 249 -9.39 7.98 -11.24
CA PHE A 249 -10.03 8.45 -10.00
C PHE A 249 -9.41 7.77 -8.78
N TYR A 250 -9.10 8.52 -7.74
CA TYR A 250 -8.36 8.00 -6.58
C TYR A 250 -9.10 8.26 -5.26
N GLN A 251 -9.16 7.24 -4.40
CA GLN A 251 -9.60 7.42 -3.01
C GLN A 251 -8.79 6.56 -2.02
N SER A 252 -8.62 7.07 -0.80
CA SER A 252 -7.97 6.36 0.32
C SER A 252 -8.93 6.25 1.49
N TYR A 253 -9.07 5.06 2.04
CA TYR A 253 -9.64 4.83 3.37
C TYR A 253 -8.51 4.63 4.36
N THR A 254 -8.44 5.57 5.29
CA THR A 254 -7.42 5.63 6.32
C THR A 254 -8.03 5.17 7.63
N ALA A 255 -7.32 4.34 8.38
CA ALA A 255 -7.77 3.78 9.64
C ALA A 255 -6.86 4.22 10.79
N THR A 256 -7.44 4.32 11.99
CA THR A 256 -6.67 4.49 13.22
C THR A 256 -7.27 3.68 14.35
N MET A 257 -6.44 2.93 15.07
CA MET A 257 -6.82 2.23 16.30
C MET A 257 -6.30 2.92 17.57
N THR A 258 -5.75 4.12 17.41
CA THR A 258 -5.15 4.91 18.47
C THR A 258 -5.90 6.22 18.64
N GLU A 259 -6.03 6.67 19.88
CA GLU A 259 -6.65 7.94 20.24
C GLU A 259 -5.65 8.80 21.03
N ARG A 260 -5.79 10.11 20.91
CA ARG A 260 -4.97 11.05 21.69
C ARG A 260 -5.37 10.97 23.16
N GLY A 261 -4.42 10.71 24.05
CA GLY A 261 -4.71 10.56 25.48
C GLY A 261 -5.09 11.87 26.18
N HIS A 262 -4.53 13.00 25.76
CA HIS A 262 -4.84 14.33 26.30
C HIS A 262 -4.59 15.43 25.24
N PRO A 263 -5.39 16.52 25.18
CA PRO A 263 -5.25 17.58 24.17
C PRO A 263 -3.86 18.24 24.09
N ASN A 264 -3.09 18.22 25.19
CA ASN A 264 -1.75 18.80 25.27
C ASN A 264 -0.62 17.75 25.21
N SER A 265 -0.95 16.48 25.01
CA SER A 265 0.02 15.40 24.90
C SER A 265 0.11 14.92 23.46
N ASN A 266 1.32 14.58 23.02
CA ASN A 266 1.54 13.91 21.73
C ASN A 266 1.52 12.38 21.88
N GLN A 267 1.16 11.88 23.07
CA GLN A 267 1.03 10.46 23.33
C GLN A 267 -0.32 9.94 22.83
N HIS A 268 -0.24 8.88 22.03
CA HIS A 268 -1.39 8.10 21.61
C HIS A 268 -1.55 6.88 22.51
N SER A 269 -2.79 6.62 22.91
CA SER A 269 -3.20 5.42 23.64
C SER A 269 -4.13 4.59 22.77
N THR A 270 -4.06 3.28 22.94
CA THR A 270 -5.01 2.35 22.30
C THR A 270 -6.25 2.27 23.20
N PRO A 271 -7.47 2.53 22.69
CA PRO A 271 -8.69 2.41 23.47
C PRO A 271 -8.85 1.00 24.07
N PHE A 272 -9.56 0.89 25.19
CA PHE A 272 -9.71 -0.39 25.90
C PHE A 272 -10.21 -1.53 25.00
N ALA A 273 -11.16 -1.23 24.11
CA ALA A 273 -11.71 -2.19 23.14
C ALA A 273 -10.67 -2.77 22.16
N GLN A 274 -9.55 -2.07 21.96
CA GLN A 274 -8.48 -2.46 21.03
C GLN A 274 -7.30 -3.15 21.75
N LEU A 275 -7.34 -3.30 23.09
CA LEU A 275 -6.26 -3.97 23.84
C LEU A 275 -6.12 -5.45 23.51
N ILE A 276 -7.24 -6.11 23.14
CA ILE A 276 -7.25 -7.51 22.70
C ILE A 276 -6.91 -7.68 21.21
N SER A 277 -6.70 -6.59 20.49
CA SER A 277 -6.32 -6.64 19.08
C SER A 277 -4.96 -7.30 18.92
N PRO A 278 -4.76 -8.18 17.92
CA PRO A 278 -3.44 -8.73 17.62
C PRO A 278 -2.42 -7.63 17.26
N PHE A 279 -2.88 -6.42 16.92
CA PHE A 279 -2.04 -5.28 16.57
C PHE A 279 -1.76 -4.33 17.74
N TYR A 280 -2.15 -4.66 18.98
CA TYR A 280 -1.89 -3.79 20.12
C TYR A 280 -0.38 -3.50 20.30
N ILE A 281 0.44 -4.55 20.26
CA ILE A 281 1.90 -4.42 20.44
C ILE A 281 2.53 -3.62 19.30
N THR A 282 2.19 -3.94 18.05
CA THR A 282 2.74 -3.25 16.88
C THR A 282 2.29 -1.79 16.82
N SER A 283 1.04 -1.49 17.22
CA SER A 283 0.54 -0.12 17.36
C SER A 283 1.35 0.69 18.37
N ARG A 284 1.73 0.08 19.49
CA ARG A 284 2.59 0.70 20.52
C ARG A 284 4.00 0.96 19.98
N LEU A 285 4.58 0.02 19.25
CA LEU A 285 5.90 0.18 18.63
C LEU A 285 5.92 1.34 17.63
N ILE A 286 4.89 1.45 16.76
CA ILE A 286 4.74 2.59 15.84
C ILE A 286 4.59 3.89 16.61
N SER A 287 3.71 3.90 17.62
CA SER A 287 3.45 5.09 18.45
C SER A 287 4.68 5.57 19.20
N GLN A 288 5.63 4.69 19.54
CA GLN A 288 6.82 5.03 20.34
C GLN A 288 8.09 5.14 19.51
N PHE A 289 8.02 4.95 18.20
CA PHE A 289 9.19 4.96 17.32
C PHE A 289 9.97 6.29 17.40
N ASP A 290 11.29 6.21 17.52
CA ASP A 290 12.16 7.38 17.61
C ASP A 290 12.83 7.66 16.26
N PHE A 291 12.32 8.67 15.57
CA PHE A 291 12.84 9.11 14.26
C PHE A 291 14.24 9.73 14.34
N THR A 292 14.72 10.14 15.52
CA THR A 292 16.04 10.79 15.64
C THR A 292 17.19 9.85 15.27
N PHE A 293 17.00 8.55 15.44
CA PHE A 293 17.98 7.51 15.11
C PHE A 293 17.91 7.03 13.66
N LEU A 294 16.86 7.39 12.93
CA LEU A 294 16.61 6.91 11.57
C LEU A 294 17.49 7.64 10.56
N ARG A 295 18.18 6.87 9.71
CA ARG A 295 18.99 7.33 8.59
C ARG A 295 18.69 6.46 7.34
N PRO A 296 18.52 7.07 6.16
CA PRO A 296 18.46 8.52 5.91
C PRO A 296 17.26 9.18 6.63
N ILE A 297 17.34 10.50 6.82
CA ILE A 297 16.24 11.26 7.44
C ILE A 297 15.09 11.31 6.42
N PRO A 298 13.88 10.84 6.77
CA PRO A 298 12.75 10.85 5.83
C PRO A 298 12.41 12.25 5.35
N SER A 299 11.99 12.38 4.09
CA SER A 299 11.70 13.67 3.44
C SER A 299 10.62 14.51 4.14
N PHE A 300 9.69 13.84 4.84
CA PHE A 300 8.64 14.47 5.64
C PHE A 300 9.10 14.90 7.04
N PHE A 301 10.24 14.42 7.52
CA PHE A 301 10.74 14.65 8.87
C PHE A 301 11.83 15.74 8.88
N GLY A 302 11.64 16.80 9.69
CA GLY A 302 12.65 17.85 9.88
C GLY A 302 12.62 19.04 8.92
N ARG A 303 11.58 19.24 8.10
CA ARG A 303 11.37 20.51 7.39
C ARG A 303 10.64 21.53 8.28
N PRO A 304 11.18 22.74 8.51
CA PRO A 304 10.37 23.83 9.03
C PRO A 304 9.23 24.13 8.05
N GLN A 305 8.01 24.33 8.57
CA GLN A 305 6.89 24.82 7.78
C GLN A 305 7.26 26.21 7.21
N GLY A 306 7.54 26.33 5.91
CA GLY A 306 7.62 27.66 5.29
C GLY A 306 8.38 27.85 3.99
N GLU A 307 9.34 27.00 3.60
CA GLU A 307 10.19 27.32 2.43
C GLU A 307 10.18 26.21 1.38
N TYR A 308 9.49 26.49 0.26
CA TYR A 308 9.77 25.85 -1.02
C TYR A 308 11.03 26.50 -1.61
N PRO A 309 11.90 25.77 -2.32
CA PRO A 309 13.10 26.37 -2.89
C PRO A 309 12.74 27.27 -4.06
N GLU A 310 12.69 28.58 -3.82
CA GLU A 310 13.03 29.55 -4.86
C GLU A 310 14.53 29.44 -5.20
N LYS A 311 14.83 29.72 -6.46
CA LYS A 311 16.13 29.49 -7.12
C LYS A 311 17.32 30.10 -6.36
N LYS A 312 18.35 29.25 -6.15
CA LYS A 312 19.81 29.50 -6.04
C LYS A 312 20.29 30.70 -5.20
N SER A 313 21.06 30.41 -4.14
CA SER A 313 22.37 31.05 -3.91
C SER A 313 23.33 30.13 -3.11
N PRO A 314 24.67 30.20 -3.33
CA PRO A 314 25.61 29.17 -2.88
C PRO A 314 26.47 29.65 -1.71
N VAL A 315 25.96 29.63 -0.47
CA VAL A 315 26.79 29.60 0.75
C VAL A 315 25.96 29.00 1.89
N PRO A 316 26.40 27.92 2.57
CA PRO A 316 25.74 27.49 3.81
C PRO A 316 26.25 28.33 4.98
N PRO A 317 25.38 28.96 5.80
CA PRO A 317 25.80 29.46 7.10
C PRO A 317 26.10 28.26 8.00
N ARG A 318 27.34 28.21 8.53
CA ARG A 318 27.70 27.36 9.67
C ARG A 318 27.09 27.98 10.93
N GLY A 319 26.17 27.27 11.56
CA GLY A 319 25.63 27.60 12.87
C GLY A 319 24.15 27.24 12.97
N ASP A 320 23.79 26.48 14.00
CA ASP A 320 22.43 26.35 14.56
C ASP A 320 21.48 25.28 13.96
N LEU A 321 22.03 24.20 13.38
CA LEU A 321 21.23 23.01 12.97
C LEU A 321 20.81 22.10 14.14
N GLU A 322 21.30 22.31 15.36
CA GLU A 322 20.99 21.45 16.51
C GLU A 322 19.66 21.78 17.20
N GLY A 323 19.14 23.00 17.05
CA GLY A 323 17.94 23.47 17.77
C GLY A 323 16.59 23.06 17.17
N ASN A 324 16.53 22.75 15.87
CA ASN A 324 15.27 22.44 15.15
C ASN A 324 14.98 20.94 14.98
N ILE A 325 15.86 20.06 15.46
CA ILE A 325 15.67 18.60 15.41
C ILE A 325 14.64 18.12 16.47
N TRP A 326 14.21 19.01 17.38
CA TRP A 326 13.31 18.70 18.51
C TRP A 326 11.84 18.51 18.13
N ALA A 327 11.47 18.56 16.85
CA ALA A 327 10.15 18.12 16.37
C ALA A 327 10.01 16.59 16.23
N ALA A 328 10.83 15.80 16.93
CA ALA A 328 10.71 14.34 17.07
C ALA A 328 9.43 13.87 17.81
N GLY A 329 8.47 14.78 18.02
CA GLY A 329 7.27 14.57 18.82
C GLY A 329 5.98 15.07 18.19
N GLU A 330 5.89 15.36 16.90
CA GLU A 330 4.60 15.77 16.32
C GLU A 330 3.58 14.61 16.37
N GLU A 331 2.41 14.87 16.98
CA GLU A 331 1.26 13.96 17.13
C GLU A 331 0.96 13.17 15.84
N LYS A 332 1.08 13.84 14.69
CA LYS A 332 0.76 13.30 13.37
C LYS A 332 1.52 12.02 12.99
N TYR A 333 2.69 11.77 13.58
CA TYR A 333 3.50 10.58 13.31
C TYR A 333 3.20 9.39 14.22
N ARG A 334 2.30 9.58 15.20
CA ARG A 334 2.03 8.62 16.28
C ARG A 334 0.74 7.83 16.03
N ALA A 335 -0.27 8.48 15.44
CA ALA A 335 -1.52 7.84 15.03
C ALA A 335 -1.28 6.71 14.02
N ASN A 336 -1.90 5.55 14.23
CA ASN A 336 -1.75 4.36 13.38
C ASN A 336 -2.92 3.38 13.53
N ASP A 337 -3.02 2.44 12.59
CA ASP A 337 -3.98 1.31 12.58
C ASP A 337 -3.38 0.00 13.11
N GLY A 338 -2.19 0.06 13.70
CA GLY A 338 -1.44 -1.08 14.20
C GLY A 338 -0.40 -1.66 13.24
N VAL A 339 -0.44 -1.30 11.94
CA VAL A 339 0.56 -1.74 10.95
C VAL A 339 1.14 -0.56 10.18
N VAL A 340 0.30 0.40 9.81
CA VAL A 340 0.66 1.56 8.99
C VAL A 340 0.31 2.85 9.76
N PRO A 341 1.25 3.80 9.87
CA PRO A 341 0.95 5.08 10.49
C PRO A 341 -0.05 5.87 9.63
N LEU A 342 -0.95 6.62 10.28
CA LEU A 342 -2.02 7.35 9.62
C LEU A 342 -1.50 8.20 8.46
N PHE A 343 -0.45 9.00 8.68
CA PHE A 343 0.13 9.91 7.67
C PHE A 343 0.65 9.22 6.40
N SER A 344 0.83 7.90 6.44
CA SER A 344 1.29 7.11 5.29
C SER A 344 0.13 6.50 4.49
N GLN A 345 -1.10 6.49 5.04
CA GLN A 345 -2.26 5.79 4.49
C GLN A 345 -2.94 6.46 3.29
N TRP A 346 -2.46 7.62 2.87
CA TRP A 346 -2.89 8.32 1.66
C TRP A 346 -1.69 8.87 0.91
N HIS A 347 -1.80 8.99 -0.40
CA HIS A 347 -0.71 9.48 -1.24
C HIS A 347 -0.46 11.00 -1.03
N PRO A 348 0.81 11.48 -1.01
CA PRO A 348 1.15 12.89 -0.72
C PRO A 348 0.65 13.97 -1.67
N SER A 349 0.48 13.67 -2.94
CA SER A 349 0.14 14.68 -3.96
C SER A 349 -1.34 15.14 -3.86
N ASP A 350 -1.79 16.07 -4.71
CA ASP A 350 -3.06 16.81 -4.59
C ASP A 350 -4.23 15.99 -4.01
N CYS A 351 -4.61 16.31 -2.76
CA CYS A 351 -5.66 15.62 -2.01
C CYS A 351 -6.80 16.55 -1.56
N SER A 352 -8.01 15.99 -1.50
CA SER A 352 -9.21 16.56 -0.88
C SER A 352 -9.61 15.66 0.29
N TYR A 353 -9.74 16.20 1.49
CA TYR A 353 -10.16 15.44 2.67
C TYR A 353 -11.69 15.38 2.73
N VAL A 354 -12.26 14.18 2.84
CA VAL A 354 -13.70 13.95 2.98
C VAL A 354 -13.93 13.20 4.30
N VAL A 355 -14.62 13.83 5.23
CA VAL A 355 -14.92 13.23 6.54
C VAL A 355 -16.16 12.34 6.38
N SER A 356 -16.05 11.06 6.70
CA SER A 356 -17.21 10.16 6.68
C SER A 356 -18.24 10.59 7.74
N VAL A 357 -19.52 10.59 7.36
CA VAL A 357 -20.65 11.21 8.08
C VAL A 357 -20.98 10.50 9.41
N SER A 358 -20.35 9.35 9.70
CA SER A 358 -20.74 8.46 10.79
C SER A 358 -20.09 8.77 12.16
N VAL A 359 -19.12 9.69 12.26
CA VAL A 359 -18.47 10.03 13.54
C VAL A 359 -18.27 11.54 13.73
N PRO A 360 -18.97 12.19 14.68
CA PRO A 360 -18.78 13.60 14.99
C PRO A 360 -17.57 13.75 15.93
N ARG A 361 -16.35 13.68 15.40
CA ARG A 361 -15.13 14.07 16.12
C ARG A 361 -14.31 15.04 15.28
N PRO A 362 -13.60 15.99 15.91
CA PRO A 362 -12.91 17.05 15.19
C PRO A 362 -11.88 16.43 14.25
N CYS A 363 -11.98 16.80 12.97
CA CYS A 363 -11.03 16.42 11.94
C CYS A 363 -9.61 16.73 12.44
N LEU A 364 -8.75 15.72 12.48
CA LEU A 364 -7.33 15.96 12.70
C LEU A 364 -6.84 16.82 11.53
N LYS A 365 -6.40 18.05 11.82
CA LYS A 365 -5.78 18.97 10.86
C LYS A 365 -4.45 18.39 10.37
N HIS A 366 -4.50 17.42 9.47
CA HIS A 366 -3.33 16.95 8.75
C HIS A 366 -3.26 17.65 7.39
N ALA A 367 -2.17 18.36 7.19
CA ALA A 367 -1.97 19.23 6.04
C ALA A 367 -1.81 18.38 4.75
N CYS A 368 -2.85 18.35 3.91
CA CYS A 368 -2.65 18.21 2.47
C CYS A 368 -1.86 19.46 2.01
N HIS A 369 -0.60 19.29 1.62
CA HIS A 369 0.24 20.33 1.00
C HIS A 369 0.29 21.71 1.69
N GLY A 370 0.46 21.78 3.02
CA GLY A 370 0.77 23.06 3.70
C GLY A 370 -0.29 24.16 3.54
N ARG A 371 -1.47 23.86 2.99
CA ARG A 371 -2.66 24.71 3.06
C ARG A 371 -3.59 24.08 4.08
N SER A 372 -4.18 24.91 4.94
CA SER A 372 -5.20 24.47 5.88
C SER A 372 -6.23 23.64 5.13
N ALA A 373 -6.30 22.33 5.39
CA ALA A 373 -7.39 21.50 4.91
C ALA A 373 -8.68 22.15 5.41
N HIS A 374 -9.50 22.67 4.49
CA HIS A 374 -10.84 23.12 4.83
C HIS A 374 -11.63 21.86 5.14
N CYS A 375 -11.81 21.60 6.43
CA CYS A 375 -12.69 20.56 6.91
C CYS A 375 -14.11 21.04 6.61
N ASP A 376 -14.62 20.74 5.42
CA ASP A 376 -16.00 21.06 5.09
C ASP A 376 -16.88 20.02 5.79
N HIS A 377 -17.55 20.43 6.87
CA HIS A 377 -18.48 19.59 7.63
C HIS A 377 -19.81 19.37 6.88
N ARG A 378 -19.90 19.80 5.63
CA ARG A 378 -21.04 19.52 4.77
C ARG A 378 -20.88 18.11 4.19
N PRO A 379 -21.95 17.30 4.14
CA PRO A 379 -21.98 16.11 3.32
C PRO A 379 -21.91 16.56 1.85
N GLN A 380 -20.69 16.79 1.35
CA GLN A 380 -20.50 16.87 -0.07
C GLN A 380 -20.60 15.43 -0.57
N SER A 381 -21.71 15.13 -1.24
CA SER A 381 -21.70 14.22 -2.38
C SER A 381 -20.67 14.80 -3.36
N SER A 382 -19.39 14.59 -3.10
CA SER A 382 -18.32 15.14 -3.92
C SER A 382 -18.21 14.22 -5.12
N THR A 383 -18.79 14.65 -6.23
CA THR A 383 -18.59 14.04 -7.54
C THR A 383 -17.11 13.65 -7.68
N PRO A 384 -16.79 12.40 -8.03
CA PRO A 384 -15.41 11.97 -8.20
C PRO A 384 -14.65 12.91 -9.13
N VAL A 385 -13.43 13.31 -8.74
CA VAL A 385 -12.57 14.17 -9.56
C VAL A 385 -11.35 13.35 -9.97
N PRO A 386 -11.08 13.19 -11.29
CA PRO A 386 -9.94 12.43 -11.74
C PRO A 386 -8.63 13.16 -11.41
N GLY A 387 -7.55 12.40 -11.19
CA GLY A 387 -6.24 12.93 -10.84
C GLY A 387 -6.11 13.48 -9.42
N LYS A 388 -7.15 13.35 -8.56
CA LYS A 388 -7.15 13.84 -7.18
C LYS A 388 -7.52 12.74 -6.18
N TRP A 389 -6.80 12.66 -5.06
CA TRP A 389 -7.12 11.72 -3.99
C TRP A 389 -8.24 12.26 -3.10
N GLN A 390 -9.33 11.49 -2.97
CA GLN A 390 -10.35 11.66 -1.94
C GLN A 390 -9.97 10.83 -0.71
N VAL A 391 -9.76 11.46 0.44
CA VAL A 391 -9.27 10.76 1.65
C VAL A 391 -10.38 10.69 2.70
N HIS A 392 -10.74 9.46 3.07
CA HIS A 392 -11.70 9.10 4.11
C HIS A 392 -10.95 8.63 5.36
N HIS A 393 -11.46 8.96 6.56
CA HIS A 393 -10.84 8.55 7.82
C HIS A 393 -11.82 7.81 8.71
N GLU A 394 -11.43 6.59 9.08
CA GLU A 394 -12.18 5.63 9.88
C GLU A 394 -11.51 5.47 11.26
N PRO A 395 -11.97 6.20 12.29
CA PRO A 395 -11.43 6.09 13.63
C PRO A 395 -11.86 4.77 14.30
N ASN A 396 -11.09 4.35 15.30
CA ASN A 396 -11.31 3.11 16.06
C ASN A 396 -11.31 1.82 15.21
N ARG A 397 -10.49 1.80 14.15
CA ARG A 397 -10.28 0.67 13.24
C ARG A 397 -8.80 0.28 13.21
N HIS A 398 -8.53 -1.02 13.34
CA HIS A 398 -7.20 -1.58 13.11
C HIS A 398 -7.05 -2.02 11.65
N HIS A 399 -5.84 -2.42 11.27
CA HIS A 399 -5.42 -2.70 9.89
C HIS A 399 -6.28 -3.74 9.13
N LEU A 400 -7.03 -4.58 9.83
CA LEU A 400 -7.88 -5.63 9.25
C LEU A 400 -9.39 -5.39 9.53
N SER A 401 -9.77 -4.27 10.15
CA SER A 401 -11.17 -4.02 10.55
C SER A 401 -12.10 -3.72 9.38
N ILE A 402 -11.57 -3.11 8.32
CA ILE A 402 -12.35 -2.76 7.11
C ILE A 402 -12.29 -3.94 6.14
N ILE A 403 -11.08 -4.28 5.71
CA ILE A 403 -10.72 -5.42 4.86
C ILE A 403 -9.33 -5.93 5.27
N PRO A 404 -8.94 -7.18 4.95
CA PRO A 404 -9.72 -8.19 4.23
C PRO A 404 -10.65 -9.02 5.13
N LEU A 405 -10.48 -9.04 6.46
CA LEU A 405 -11.23 -9.94 7.34
C LEU A 405 -12.71 -9.54 7.49
N TRP A 406 -13.63 -10.37 7.00
CA TRP A 406 -15.06 -10.14 7.07
C TRP A 406 -15.69 -10.58 8.39
N TYR A 407 -16.29 -9.64 9.10
CA TYR A 407 -17.08 -9.89 10.32
C TYR A 407 -18.56 -9.56 10.15
N GLY A 408 -18.97 -9.04 8.98
CA GLY A 408 -20.34 -8.54 8.76
C GLY A 408 -20.69 -7.34 9.65
N SER A 409 -19.68 -6.62 10.14
CA SER A 409 -19.91 -5.44 10.99
C SER A 409 -20.58 -4.32 10.20
N ARG A 410 -21.32 -3.45 10.88
CA ARG A 410 -22.03 -2.33 10.23
C ARG A 410 -21.08 -1.45 9.40
N SER A 411 -19.89 -1.16 9.90
CA SER A 411 -18.89 -0.37 9.18
C SER A 411 -18.36 -1.06 7.92
N GLN A 412 -18.24 -2.39 7.92
CA GLN A 412 -17.83 -3.10 6.71
C GLN A 412 -18.95 -3.07 5.68
N ILE A 413 -20.19 -3.26 6.12
CA ILE A 413 -21.36 -3.11 5.26
C ILE A 413 -21.36 -1.70 4.65
N ASP A 414 -21.27 -0.65 5.46
CA ASP A 414 -21.26 0.74 5.01
C ASP A 414 -20.11 0.98 4.01
N PHE A 415 -18.88 0.51 4.30
CA PHE A 415 -17.75 0.61 3.37
C PHE A 415 -18.03 0.02 1.98
N TRP A 416 -18.60 -1.19 1.89
CA TRP A 416 -18.87 -1.81 0.60
C TRP A 416 -20.04 -1.17 -0.15
N GLN A 417 -21.00 -0.61 0.60
CA GLN A 417 -22.09 0.18 0.02
C GLN A 417 -21.55 1.50 -0.54
N ASP A 418 -20.73 2.22 0.22
CA ASP A 418 -20.10 3.47 -0.21
C ASP A 418 -19.17 3.25 -1.41
N LEU A 419 -18.42 2.13 -1.42
CA LEU A 419 -17.60 1.75 -2.57
C LEU A 419 -18.47 1.48 -3.81
N SER A 420 -19.61 0.80 -3.66
CA SER A 420 -20.55 0.56 -4.76
C SER A 420 -20.99 1.89 -5.39
N ASP A 421 -21.50 2.79 -4.56
CA ASP A 421 -22.00 4.10 -4.98
C ASP A 421 -20.86 4.94 -5.62
N TRP A 422 -19.64 4.88 -5.07
CA TRP A 422 -18.48 5.57 -5.64
C TRP A 422 -18.10 5.05 -7.03
N LEU A 423 -18.06 3.73 -7.23
CA LEU A 423 -17.72 3.13 -8.53
C LEU A 423 -18.76 3.49 -9.59
N GLU A 424 -20.05 3.47 -9.25
CA GLU A 424 -21.13 3.90 -10.14
C GLU A 424 -21.01 5.39 -10.50
N ASN A 425 -20.68 6.24 -9.54
CA ASN A 425 -20.46 7.68 -9.77
C ASN A 425 -19.25 7.94 -10.68
N VAL A 426 -18.17 7.15 -10.57
CA VAL A 426 -17.01 7.24 -11.46
C VAL A 426 -17.39 6.87 -12.90
N GLU A 427 -18.10 5.76 -13.09
CA GLU A 427 -18.57 5.33 -14.42
C GLU A 427 -19.52 6.34 -15.06
N ALA A 428 -20.43 6.92 -14.26
CA ALA A 428 -21.33 7.98 -14.71
C ALA A 428 -20.58 9.25 -15.11
N ALA A 429 -19.56 9.66 -14.34
CA ALA A 429 -18.74 10.83 -14.65
C ALA A 429 -18.02 10.67 -15.99
N VAL A 430 -17.44 9.50 -16.28
CA VAL A 430 -16.77 9.24 -17.57
C VAL A 430 -17.76 9.17 -18.73
N SER A 431 -18.96 8.61 -18.51
CA SER A 431 -20.00 8.54 -19.56
C SER A 431 -20.60 9.92 -19.91
N SER A 432 -20.37 10.94 -19.07
CA SER A 432 -20.87 12.31 -19.26
C SER A 432 -19.88 13.26 -19.94
N LEU A 433 -18.64 12.82 -20.13
CA LEU A 433 -17.58 13.50 -20.88
C LEU A 433 -17.62 13.08 -22.35
#